data_AF-A8T3M0-F1
#
_entry.id   AF-A8T3M0-F1
#
_cell.length_a   1.000
_cell.length_b   1.000
_cell.length_c   1.000
_cell.angle_alpha   90.00
_cell.angle_beta   90.00
_cell.angle_gamma   90.00
#
_symmetry.space_group_name_H-M   'P 1'
#
loop_
_entity.id
_entity.type
_entity.pdbx_description
1 polymer ?
#
loop_
_entity_poly.entity_id
_entity_poly.type
_entity_poly.pdbx_seq_one_letter_code
_entity_poly.pdbx_strand_id
1 'polypeptide(L)'
;MKKYFRINLYISSVLALLSGSVLLYIGLKQNAQEEFYSIESGQIDFAYIAAVFFSWAVPVFIACMIIGALGLLLYRLVVSFSH
;
A
#
# COMPACT_ATOMS: atom_id res chain seq x y z
N MET A 1 23.74 -2.53 5.74
CA MET A 1 22.73 -2.28 4.68
C MET A 1 21.52 -3.20 4.71
N LYS A 2 21.68 -4.54 4.79
CA LYS A 2 20.54 -5.49 4.79
C LYS A 2 19.47 -5.20 5.87
N LYS A 3 19.87 -4.69 7.04
CA LYS A 3 18.95 -4.30 8.13
C LYS A 3 18.01 -3.15 7.75
N TYR A 4 18.55 -2.08 7.15
CA TYR A 4 17.76 -0.90 6.77
C TYR A 4 16.80 -1.19 5.61
N PHE A 5 17.21 -2.04 4.67
CA PHE A 5 16.33 -2.50 3.59
C PHE A 5 15.14 -3.30 4.14
N ARG A 6 15.37 -4.22 5.08
CA ARG A 6 14.29 -4.97 5.74
C ARG A 6 13.33 -4.06 6.50
N ILE A 7 13.84 -3.08 7.24
CA ILE A 7 13.01 -2.10 7.96
C ILE A 7 12.15 -1.31 6.96
N ASN A 8 12.73 -0.83 5.87
CA ASN A 8 11.98 -0.11 4.83
C ASN A 8 10.88 -0.98 4.19
N LEU A 9 11.20 -2.26 3.94
CA LEU A 9 10.24 -3.23 3.43
C LEU A 9 9.06 -3.38 4.38
N TYR A 10 9.31 -3.59 5.68
CA TYR A 10 8.25 -3.74 6.68
C TYR A 10 7.39 -2.48 6.80
N ILE A 11 7.99 -1.29 6.86
CA ILE A 11 7.25 -0.03 6.94
C ILE A 11 6.39 0.17 5.69
N SER A 12 6.96 -0.07 4.50
CA SER A 12 6.23 0.07 3.24
C SER A 12 5.05 -0.91 3.16
N SER A 13 5.23 -2.16 3.59
CA SER A 13 4.15 -3.15 3.66
C SER A 13 3.04 -2.72 4.63
N VAL A 14 3.40 -2.26 5.83
CA VAL A 14 2.41 -1.80 6.82
C VAL A 14 1.62 -0.60 6.31
N LEU A 15 2.29 0.39 5.73
CA LEU A 15 1.63 1.56 5.16
C LEU A 15 0.70 1.19 4.00
N ALA A 16 1.13 0.30 3.11
CA ALA A 16 0.31 -0.18 2.01
C ALA A 16 -0.96 -0.90 2.49
N LEU A 17 -0.83 -1.79 3.48
CA LEU A 17 -1.96 -2.52 4.06
C LEU A 17 -2.95 -1.55 4.75
N LEU A 18 -2.43 -0.58 5.51
CA LEU A 18 -3.25 0.44 6.17
C LEU A 18 -4.00 1.29 5.15
N SER A 19 -3.31 1.81 4.13
CA SER A 19 -3.93 2.62 3.08
C SER A 19 -4.99 1.85 2.32
N GLY A 20 -4.69 0.62 1.86
CA GLY A 20 -5.67 -0.23 1.19
C GLY A 20 -6.91 -0.49 2.05
N SER A 21 -6.73 -0.76 3.35
CA SER A 21 -7.83 -1.04 4.28
C SER A 21 -8.70 0.19 4.53
N VAL A 22 -8.09 1.37 4.72
CA VAL A 22 -8.81 2.63 4.95
C VAL A 22 -9.61 3.02 3.71
N LEU A 23 -9.01 2.91 2.54
CA LEU A 23 -9.66 3.30 1.28
C LEU A 23 -10.78 2.32 0.90
N LEU A 24 -10.58 1.03 1.16
CA LEU A 24 -11.65 0.03 1.03
C LEU A 24 -12.81 0.34 1.99
N TYR A 25 -12.53 0.68 3.26
CA TYR A 25 -13.57 1.05 4.22
C TYR A 25 -14.34 2.31 3.79
N ILE A 26 -13.65 3.33 3.27
CA ILE A 26 -14.27 4.54 2.73
C ILE A 26 -15.15 4.19 1.52
N GLY A 27 -14.64 3.37 0.59
CA GLY A 27 -15.38 2.91 -0.58
C GLY A 27 -16.67 2.17 -0.21
N LEU A 28 -16.58 1.24 0.76
CA LEU A 28 -17.73 0.50 1.31
C LEU A 28 -18.75 1.41 2.00
N LYS A 29 -18.32 2.53 2.57
CA LYS A 29 -19.20 3.52 3.21
C LYS A 29 -19.88 4.46 2.22
N GLN A 30 -19.20 4.79 1.12
CA GLN A 30 -19.64 5.80 0.15
C GLN A 30 -20.44 5.22 -1.01
N ASN A 31 -20.12 4.01 -1.47
CA ASN A 31 -20.82 3.37 -2.57
C ASN A 31 -21.92 2.43 -2.05
N ALA A 32 -23.03 2.38 -2.78
CA ALA A 32 -24.16 1.52 -2.44
C ALA A 32 -23.73 0.04 -2.46
N GLN A 33 -24.37 -0.78 -1.63
CA GLN A 33 -24.12 -2.23 -1.53
C GLN A 33 -24.14 -2.95 -2.89
N GLU A 34 -24.73 -2.39 -3.94
CA GLU A 34 -24.78 -2.99 -5.28
C GLU A 34 -23.41 -3.20 -5.95
N GLU A 35 -22.38 -2.41 -5.65
CA GLU A 35 -21.05 -2.61 -6.28
C GLU A 35 -20.21 -3.71 -5.63
N PHE A 36 -20.44 -3.97 -4.34
CA PHE A 36 -19.64 -4.94 -3.57
C PHE A 36 -20.34 -6.29 -3.41
N TYR A 37 -21.54 -6.42 -3.97
CA TYR A 37 -22.36 -7.62 -3.93
C TYR A 37 -22.64 -8.07 -5.36
N SER A 38 -22.47 -9.36 -5.61
CA SER A 38 -22.78 -9.98 -6.90
C SER A 38 -24.26 -9.78 -7.23
N ILE A 39 -24.54 -9.18 -8.38
CA ILE A 39 -25.89 -8.91 -8.87
C ILE A 39 -26.69 -10.22 -9.05
N GLU A 40 -26.00 -11.33 -9.36
CA GLU A 40 -26.62 -12.64 -9.59
C GLU A 40 -26.92 -13.43 -8.31
N SER A 41 -26.09 -13.30 -7.27
CA SER A 41 -26.18 -14.13 -6.07
C SER A 41 -26.54 -13.36 -4.80
N GLY A 42 -26.49 -12.02 -4.84
CA GLY A 42 -26.63 -11.16 -3.66
C GLY A 42 -25.54 -11.40 -2.60
N GLN A 43 -24.47 -12.12 -2.93
CA GLN A 43 -23.35 -12.39 -2.03
C GLN A 43 -22.23 -11.38 -2.23
N ILE A 44 -21.41 -11.19 -1.19
CA ILE A 44 -20.25 -10.31 -1.25
C ILE A 44 -19.27 -10.78 -2.33
N ASP A 45 -18.91 -9.89 -3.25
CA ASP A 45 -17.90 -10.17 -4.27
C ASP A 45 -16.49 -9.94 -3.69
N PHE A 46 -15.94 -11.00 -3.10
CA PHE A 46 -14.60 -10.99 -2.54
C PHE A 46 -13.50 -10.75 -3.58
N ALA A 47 -13.73 -11.13 -4.85
CA ALA A 47 -12.75 -10.94 -5.91
C ALA A 47 -12.64 -9.46 -6.28
N TYR A 48 -13.78 -8.78 -6.42
CA TYR A 48 -13.83 -7.34 -6.64
C TYR A 48 -13.25 -6.57 -5.46
N ILE A 49 -13.62 -6.93 -4.21
CA ILE A 49 -13.06 -6.31 -3.00
C ILE A 49 -11.54 -6.45 -2.95
N ALA A 50 -11.01 -7.63 -3.26
CA ALA A 50 -9.56 -7.83 -3.32
C ALA A 50 -8.92 -6.97 -4.42
N ALA A 51 -9.51 -6.89 -5.60
CA ALA A 51 -9.01 -6.06 -6.70
C ALA A 51 -9.00 -4.56 -6.35
N VAL A 52 -10.07 -4.08 -5.70
CA VAL A 52 -10.13 -2.71 -5.17
C VAL A 52 -9.07 -2.53 -4.09
N PHE A 53 -8.91 -3.45 -3.14
CA PHE A 53 -7.84 -3.33 -2.14
C PHE A 53 -6.43 -3.23 -2.79
N PHE A 54 -6.12 -4.13 -3.73
CA PHE A 54 -4.79 -4.17 -4.36
C PHE A 54 -4.52 -2.96 -5.25
N SER A 55 -5.53 -2.47 -5.98
CA SER A 55 -5.35 -1.31 -6.87
C SER A 55 -4.95 -0.04 -6.13
N TRP A 56 -5.22 0.07 -4.82
CA TRP A 56 -4.79 1.19 -3.98
C TRP A 56 -3.59 0.85 -3.10
N ALA A 57 -3.52 -0.37 -2.55
CA ALA A 57 -2.41 -0.79 -1.70
C ALA A 57 -1.07 -0.90 -2.46
N VAL A 58 -1.08 -1.43 -3.68
CA VAL A 58 0.15 -1.67 -4.47
C VAL A 58 0.84 -0.36 -4.87
N PRO A 59 0.15 0.68 -5.39
CA PRO A 59 0.78 1.96 -5.67
C PRO A 59 1.40 2.61 -4.43
N VAL A 60 0.72 2.54 -3.28
CA VAL A 60 1.26 3.08 -2.01
C VAL A 60 2.52 2.32 -1.59
N PHE A 61 2.52 0.99 -1.68
CA PHE A 61 3.69 0.17 -1.41
C PHE A 61 4.89 0.59 -2.27
N ILE A 62 4.68 0.73 -3.59
CA ILE A 62 5.72 1.12 -4.54
C ILE A 62 6.24 2.52 -4.21
N ALA A 63 5.35 3.48 -3.92
CA ALA A 63 5.73 4.84 -3.57
C ALA A 63 6.59 4.87 -2.29
N CYS A 64 6.17 4.17 -1.23
CA CYS A 64 6.95 4.07 0.01
C CYS A 64 8.32 3.43 -0.21
N MET A 65 8.41 2.38 -1.03
CA MET A 65 9.67 1.72 -1.36
C MET A 65 10.62 2.66 -2.11
N ILE A 66 10.12 3.44 -3.08
CA ILE A 66 10.90 4.44 -3.81
C ILE A 66 11.41 5.52 -2.86
N ILE A 67 10.54 6.09 -2.03
CA ILE A 67 10.90 7.15 -1.07
C ILE A 67 11.96 6.64 -0.09
N GLY A 68 11.77 5.44 0.47
CA GLY A 68 12.73 4.83 1.39
C GLY A 68 14.07 4.51 0.72
N ALA A 69 14.07 4.08 -0.54
CA ALA A 69 15.29 3.85 -1.30
C ALA A 69 16.05 5.16 -1.58
N LEU A 70 15.34 6.22 -1.97
CA LEU A 70 15.92 7.56 -2.17
C LEU A 70 16.48 8.12 -0.87
N GLY A 71 15.75 7.98 0.25
CA GLY A 71 16.23 8.39 1.57
C GLY A 71 17.53 7.69 1.99
N LEU A 72 17.62 6.38 1.74
CA LEU A 72 18.86 5.62 1.98
C LEU A 72 20.01 6.05 1.06
N LEU A 73 19.72 6.38 -0.20
CA LEU A 73 20.72 6.87 -1.14
C LEU A 73 21.26 8.24 -0.73
N LEU A 74 20.38 9.17 -0.35
CA LEU A 74 20.76 10.49 0.13
C LEU A 74 21.60 10.41 1.40
N TYR A 75 21.21 9.57 2.37
CA TYR A 75 22.00 9.36 3.59
C TYR A 75 23.44 8.90 3.27
N ARG A 76 23.60 8.00 2.30
CA ARG A 76 24.93 7.53 1.89
C ARG A 76 25.76 8.62 1.23
N LEU A 77 25.14 9.46 0.40
CA LEU A 77 25.83 10.59 -0.22
C LEU A 77 26.34 11.56 0.85
N VAL A 78 25.50 11.95 1.80
CA VAL A 78 25.88 12.87 2.89
C VAL A 78 27.04 12.33 3.72
N VAL A 79 26.99 11.05 4.09
CA VAL A 79 28.09 10.40 4.83
C VAL A 79 29.38 10.35 4.00
N SER A 80 29.27 10.09 2.69
CA SER A 80 30.43 10.05 1.79
C SER A 80 31.09 11.42 1.58
N PHE A 81 30.36 12.53 1.69
CA PHE A 81 30.90 13.88 1.60
C PHE A 81 31.50 14.39 2.93
N SER A 82 31.26 13.68 4.03
CA SER A 82 31.75 14.06 5.37
C SER A 82 33.13 13.47 5.69
N HIS A 83 33.72 12.72 4.75
CA HIS A 83 35.08 12.14 4.80
C HIS A 83 35.94 12.73 3.69
#